data_AF-A0A521HPG4-F1
#
_entry.id   AF-A0A521HPG4-F1
#
_cell.length_a   1.000
_cell.length_b   1.000
_cell.length_c   1.000
_cell.angle_alpha   90.00
_cell.angle_beta   90.00
_cell.angle_gamma   90.00
#
_symmetry.space_group_name_H-M   'P 1'
#
loop_
_entity.id
_entity.type
_entity.pdbx_description
1 polymer ?
#
loop_
_entity_poly.entity_id
_entity_poly.type
_entity_poly.pdbx_seq_one_letter_code
_entity_poly.pdbx_strand_id
1 'polypeptide(L)'
;MTVMSKAGLATLVAAALMANTALAKVGADQAAKLGVSGTPLTPMGAERAGNADGSIPAWTGGITQPPAGYKIGMHHPDPFASDKPLMTITAKNYKDYADQLTVGQMAMFEKYPEWRMVVYPTRRSASNPARTYEMTIKNA
;
A
#
# COMPACT_ATOMS: atom_id res chain seq x y z
N MET A 1 -57.46 -1.23 -0.39
CA MET A 1 -56.13 -1.44 -0.98
C MET A 1 -56.04 -0.56 -2.22
N THR A 2 -55.47 0.63 -2.10
CA THR A 2 -55.49 1.64 -3.18
C THR A 2 -54.48 1.25 -4.24
N VAL A 3 -54.96 0.95 -5.45
CA VAL A 3 -54.11 0.57 -6.59
C VAL A 3 -53.44 1.83 -7.13
N MET A 4 -52.11 1.82 -7.21
CA MET A 4 -51.32 2.95 -7.71
C MET A 4 -51.64 3.22 -9.18
N SER A 5 -51.80 4.49 -9.56
CA SER A 5 -52.16 4.85 -10.94
C SER A 5 -51.02 4.50 -11.92
N LYS A 6 -51.35 4.25 -13.19
CA LYS A 6 -50.35 3.98 -14.25
C LYS A 6 -49.30 5.11 -14.35
N ALA A 7 -49.71 6.34 -14.10
CA ALA A 7 -48.81 7.50 -14.03
C ALA A 7 -47.89 7.44 -12.80
N GLY A 8 -48.40 7.05 -11.62
CA GLY A 8 -47.58 6.84 -10.42
C GLY A 8 -46.56 5.71 -10.59
N LEU A 9 -46.94 4.62 -11.26
CA LEU A 9 -46.04 3.51 -11.58
C LEU A 9 -44.93 3.94 -12.57
N ALA A 10 -45.28 4.72 -13.60
CA ALA A 10 -44.31 5.24 -14.57
C ALA A 10 -43.29 6.19 -13.93
N THR A 11 -43.74 7.07 -13.01
CA THR A 11 -42.85 7.98 -12.28
C THR A 11 -41.89 7.23 -11.34
N LEU A 12 -42.35 6.17 -10.67
CA LEU A 12 -41.52 5.31 -9.82
C LEU A 12 -40.45 4.57 -10.62
N VAL A 13 -40.81 4.04 -11.81
CA VAL A 13 -39.85 3.37 -12.70
C VAL A 13 -38.82 4.38 -13.23
N ALA A 14 -39.23 5.59 -13.62
CA ALA A 14 -38.30 6.63 -14.07
C ALA A 14 -37.34 7.09 -12.95
N ALA A 15 -37.82 7.22 -11.72
CA ALA A 15 -36.99 7.55 -10.57
C ALA A 15 -35.98 6.43 -10.22
N ALA A 16 -36.38 5.16 -10.33
CA ALA A 16 -35.49 4.02 -10.10
C ALA A 16 -34.39 3.91 -11.18
N LEU A 17 -34.66 4.32 -12.42
CA LEU A 17 -33.67 4.35 -13.50
C LEU A 17 -32.62 5.47 -13.35
N MET A 18 -32.93 6.53 -12.61
CA MET A 18 -32.00 7.64 -12.34
C MET A 18 -31.13 7.43 -11.10
N ALA A 19 -31.38 6.39 -10.30
CA ALA A 19 -30.76 6.21 -8.98
C ALA A 19 -29.35 5.57 -8.98
N ASN A 20 -28.72 5.30 -10.14
CA ASN A 20 -27.55 4.40 -10.20
C ASN A 20 -26.26 4.95 -10.83
N THR A 21 -26.09 6.27 -10.99
CA THR A 21 -24.75 6.79 -11.35
C THR A 21 -23.92 7.00 -10.09
N ALA A 22 -23.28 5.94 -9.59
CA ALA A 22 -22.27 6.06 -8.55
C ALA A 22 -21.06 6.84 -9.10
N LEU A 23 -20.80 8.03 -8.55
CA LEU A 23 -19.60 8.82 -8.84
C LEU A 23 -18.42 8.22 -8.06
N ALA A 24 -17.76 7.22 -8.64
CA ALA A 24 -16.62 6.53 -8.03
C ALA A 24 -15.26 7.24 -8.24
N LYS A 25 -15.24 8.34 -9.00
CA LYS A 25 -14.02 9.12 -9.28
C LYS A 25 -13.71 10.05 -8.11
N VAL A 26 -12.42 10.20 -7.75
CA VAL A 26 -12.08 11.13 -6.67
C VAL A 26 -12.19 12.57 -7.16
N GLY A 27 -12.39 13.51 -6.24
CA GLY A 27 -12.38 14.94 -6.58
C GLY A 27 -11.04 15.37 -7.15
N ALA A 28 -11.03 16.38 -8.02
CA ALA A 28 -9.82 16.90 -8.68
C ALA A 28 -8.71 17.26 -7.68
N ASP A 29 -9.08 17.85 -6.53
CA ASP A 29 -8.13 18.21 -5.47
C ASP A 29 -7.45 17.00 -4.82
N GLN A 30 -8.14 15.85 -4.77
CA GLN A 30 -7.55 14.61 -4.27
C GLN A 30 -6.68 13.95 -5.35
N ALA A 31 -7.11 13.97 -6.61
CA ALA A 31 -6.30 13.47 -7.72
C ALA A 31 -4.99 14.27 -7.87
N ALA A 32 -5.02 15.59 -7.64
CA ALA A 32 -3.84 16.46 -7.67
C ALA A 32 -2.77 16.11 -6.62
N LYS A 33 -3.11 15.32 -5.60
CA LYS A 33 -2.16 14.83 -4.59
C LYS A 33 -1.28 13.68 -5.11
N LEU A 34 -1.65 13.03 -6.21
CA LEU A 34 -0.90 11.95 -6.83
C LEU A 34 0.15 12.50 -7.81
N GLY A 35 1.32 11.88 -7.87
CA GLY A 35 2.35 12.28 -8.82
C GLY A 35 3.63 11.46 -8.70
N VAL A 36 4.52 11.59 -9.68
CA VAL A 36 5.83 10.90 -9.66
C VAL A 36 6.81 11.60 -8.72
N SER A 37 6.77 12.93 -8.64
CA SER A 37 7.64 13.75 -7.80
C SER A 37 6.89 14.96 -7.23
N GLY A 38 7.30 15.46 -6.06
CA GLY A 38 6.83 16.74 -5.52
C GLY A 38 5.40 16.74 -4.95
N THR A 39 4.72 15.60 -4.94
CA THR A 39 3.34 15.46 -4.44
C THR A 39 3.28 14.73 -3.10
N PRO A 40 2.25 14.93 -2.26
CA PRO A 40 2.16 14.26 -0.96
C PRO A 40 1.92 12.74 -1.08
N LEU A 41 1.29 12.28 -2.17
CA LEU A 41 1.10 10.86 -2.47
C LEU A 41 1.99 10.42 -3.64
N THR A 42 2.45 9.18 -3.58
CA THR A 42 3.07 8.47 -4.72
C THR A 42 2.07 8.31 -5.86
N PRO A 43 2.48 7.93 -7.09
CA PRO A 43 1.54 7.69 -8.18
C PRO A 43 0.52 6.59 -7.87
N MET A 44 0.83 5.71 -6.91
CA MET A 44 -0.02 4.59 -6.48
C MET A 44 -0.91 4.94 -5.28
N GLY A 45 -0.93 6.20 -4.84
CA GLY A 45 -1.80 6.65 -3.74
C GLY A 45 -1.25 6.42 -2.33
N ALA A 46 -0.10 5.78 -2.17
CA ALA A 46 0.57 5.69 -0.87
C ALA A 46 1.15 7.04 -0.45
N GLU A 47 1.23 7.31 0.87
CA GLU A 47 1.97 8.45 1.41
C GLU A 47 3.41 8.46 0.91
N ARG A 48 3.89 9.62 0.44
CA ARG A 48 5.28 9.76 -0.06
C ARG A 48 6.29 9.92 1.07
N ALA A 49 5.93 10.70 2.10
CA ALA A 49 6.83 11.03 3.18
C ALA A 49 7.31 9.78 3.93
N GLY A 50 8.46 9.92 4.61
CA GLY A 50 8.84 8.97 5.65
C GLY A 50 7.98 9.18 6.90
N ASN A 51 8.06 8.24 7.83
CA ASN A 51 7.38 8.39 9.12
C ASN A 51 8.18 9.29 10.08
N ALA A 52 7.53 9.73 11.16
CA ALA A 52 8.12 10.71 12.09
C ALA A 52 9.36 10.21 12.84
N ASP A 53 9.44 8.91 13.14
CA ASP A 53 10.58 8.31 13.86
C ASP A 53 11.79 7.96 12.95
N GLY A 54 11.64 8.10 11.64
CA GLY A 54 12.70 7.87 10.66
C GLY A 54 12.97 6.40 10.30
N SER A 55 12.23 5.44 10.85
CA SER A 55 12.39 4.01 10.51
C SER A 55 11.85 3.65 9.12
N ILE A 56 10.98 4.48 8.54
CA ILE A 56 10.44 4.36 7.19
C ILE A 56 10.92 5.57 6.38
N PRO A 57 11.78 5.40 5.35
CA PRO A 57 12.23 6.50 4.53
C PRO A 57 11.13 7.00 3.58
N ALA A 58 11.28 8.22 3.08
CA ALA A 58 10.42 8.73 2.01
C ALA A 58 10.57 7.88 0.73
N TRP A 59 9.50 7.78 -0.07
CA TRP A 59 9.58 7.14 -1.38
C TRP A 59 10.20 8.10 -2.41
N THR A 60 11.31 7.66 -2.99
CA THR A 60 12.12 8.45 -3.94
C THR A 60 12.13 7.86 -5.36
N GLY A 61 11.23 6.91 -5.67
CA GLY A 61 11.14 6.28 -6.98
C GLY A 61 11.33 4.76 -6.99
N GLY A 62 11.79 4.18 -5.88
CA GLY A 62 12.10 2.75 -5.79
C GLY A 62 13.32 2.36 -6.63
N ILE A 63 13.43 1.08 -6.97
CA ILE A 63 14.53 0.53 -7.78
C ILE A 63 14.23 0.81 -9.26
N THR A 64 15.02 1.68 -9.89
CA THR A 64 14.83 2.05 -11.31
C THR A 64 15.88 1.43 -12.24
N GLN A 65 16.89 0.78 -11.68
CA GLN A 65 17.94 0.09 -12.41
C GLN A 65 18.15 -1.31 -11.82
N PRO A 66 18.50 -2.31 -12.64
CA PRO A 66 18.79 -3.64 -12.14
C PRO A 66 19.93 -3.60 -11.10
N PRO A 67 19.82 -4.37 -10.00
CA PRO A 67 20.90 -4.49 -9.02
C PRO A 67 22.15 -5.11 -9.65
N ALA A 68 23.30 -4.86 -9.02
CA ALA A 68 24.58 -5.38 -9.48
C ALA A 68 24.53 -6.92 -9.63
N GLY A 69 25.07 -7.41 -10.75
CA GLY A 69 25.09 -8.85 -11.05
C GLY A 69 23.79 -9.42 -11.64
N TYR A 70 22.71 -8.63 -11.75
CA TYR A 70 21.50 -9.07 -12.43
C TYR A 70 21.77 -9.42 -13.90
N LYS A 71 21.17 -10.53 -14.36
CA LYS A 71 21.16 -10.99 -15.75
C LYS A 71 19.76 -11.47 -16.09
N ILE A 72 19.34 -11.21 -17.33
CA ILE A 72 18.05 -11.68 -17.83
C ILE A 72 17.98 -13.20 -17.72
N GLY A 73 16.87 -13.72 -17.19
CA GLY A 73 16.65 -15.16 -16.96
C GLY A 73 17.16 -15.69 -15.62
N MET A 74 17.82 -14.87 -14.81
CA MET A 74 18.25 -15.26 -13.46
C MET A 74 17.14 -15.06 -12.42
N HIS A 75 17.22 -15.79 -11.30
CA HIS A 75 16.46 -15.43 -10.10
C HIS A 75 16.85 -14.02 -9.64
N HIS A 76 15.87 -13.23 -9.18
CA HIS A 76 16.12 -11.84 -8.80
C HIS A 76 17.09 -11.80 -7.61
N PRO A 77 18.26 -11.16 -7.76
CA PRO A 77 19.19 -11.02 -6.65
C PRO A 77 18.62 -10.03 -5.63
N ASP A 78 19.02 -10.18 -4.36
CA ASP A 78 18.66 -9.24 -3.32
C ASP A 78 19.43 -7.90 -3.53
N PRO A 79 18.73 -6.79 -3.83
CA PRO A 79 19.35 -5.48 -4.01
C PRO A 79 19.97 -4.91 -2.73
N PHE A 80 19.66 -5.46 -1.55
CA PHE A 80 20.10 -4.99 -0.25
C PHE A 80 20.84 -6.08 0.53
N ALA A 81 21.53 -7.00 -0.14
CA ALA A 81 22.23 -8.12 0.49
C ALA A 81 23.28 -7.73 1.56
N SER A 82 23.73 -6.47 1.55
CA SER A 82 24.65 -5.93 2.55
C SER A 82 23.96 -5.40 3.83
N ASP A 83 22.62 -5.36 3.85
CA ASP A 83 21.88 -4.84 5.00
C ASP A 83 22.11 -5.72 6.21
N LYS A 84 22.39 -5.06 7.34
CA LYS A 84 22.58 -5.72 8.62
C LYS A 84 21.29 -5.67 9.43
N PRO A 85 21.02 -6.68 10.27
CA PRO A 85 19.92 -6.60 11.22
C PRO A 85 20.04 -5.36 12.09
N LEU A 86 18.94 -4.63 12.25
CA LEU A 86 18.80 -3.57 13.25
C LEU A 86 18.61 -4.16 14.65
N MET A 87 17.85 -5.24 14.74
CA MET A 87 17.59 -5.97 15.97
C MET A 87 17.10 -7.39 15.68
N THR A 88 17.02 -8.22 16.73
CA THR A 88 16.40 -9.54 16.66
C THR A 88 15.47 -9.71 17.85
N ILE A 89 14.20 -9.98 17.54
CA ILE A 89 13.16 -10.29 18.52
C ILE A 89 13.07 -11.82 18.64
N THR A 90 13.00 -12.30 19.86
CA THR A 90 13.02 -13.71 20.25
C THR A 90 11.96 -13.98 21.31
N ALA A 91 11.71 -15.25 21.63
CA ALA A 91 10.84 -15.63 22.74
C ALA A 91 11.25 -15.03 24.10
N LYS A 92 12.52 -14.60 24.26
CA LYS A 92 13.04 -14.03 25.51
C LYS A 92 12.70 -12.55 25.70
N ASN A 93 12.51 -11.80 24.61
CA ASN A 93 12.37 -10.34 24.65
C ASN A 93 11.18 -9.78 23.86
N TYR A 94 10.33 -10.62 23.22
CA TYR A 94 9.20 -10.13 22.42
C TYR A 94 8.23 -9.24 23.21
N LYS A 95 8.13 -9.43 24.53
CA LYS A 95 7.29 -8.62 25.42
C LYS A 95 7.74 -7.16 25.48
N ASP A 96 9.03 -6.89 25.28
CA ASP A 96 9.59 -5.53 25.23
C ASP A 96 9.13 -4.78 23.97
N TYR A 97 8.61 -5.50 22.97
CA TYR A 97 8.16 -4.98 21.67
C TYR A 97 6.66 -5.22 21.45
N ALA A 98 5.88 -5.50 22.50
CA ALA A 98 4.48 -5.91 22.38
C ALA A 98 3.63 -4.90 21.58
N ASP A 99 3.88 -3.59 21.74
CA ASP A 99 3.17 -2.53 21.03
C ASP A 99 3.46 -2.51 19.51
N GLN A 100 4.52 -3.18 19.07
CA GLN A 100 4.93 -3.30 17.67
C GLN A 100 4.56 -4.66 17.06
N LEU A 101 3.99 -5.57 17.85
CA LEU A 101 3.70 -6.93 17.44
C LEU A 101 2.20 -7.18 17.43
N THR A 102 1.73 -7.83 16.37
CA THR A 102 0.37 -8.36 16.33
C THR A 102 0.23 -9.55 17.30
N VAL A 103 -1.00 -9.82 17.74
CA VAL A 103 -1.31 -10.99 18.59
C VAL A 103 -0.83 -12.31 17.98
N GLY A 104 -0.87 -12.44 16.65
CA GLY A 104 -0.36 -13.62 15.94
C GLY A 104 1.16 -13.75 16.00
N GLN A 105 1.90 -12.64 15.89
CA GLN A 105 3.36 -12.64 16.02
C GLN A 105 3.79 -12.96 17.46
N MET A 106 3.09 -12.41 18.46
CA MET A 106 3.34 -12.76 19.86
C MET A 106 3.08 -14.25 20.13
N ALA A 107 1.98 -14.80 19.60
CA ALA A 107 1.68 -16.23 19.72
C ALA A 107 2.75 -17.13 19.05
N MET A 108 3.40 -16.68 17.97
CA MET A 108 4.52 -17.42 17.37
C MET A 108 5.71 -17.56 18.33
N PHE A 109 6.04 -16.51 19.08
CA PHE A 109 7.13 -16.55 20.07
C PHE A 109 6.81 -17.46 21.26
N GLU A 110 5.54 -17.49 21.69
CA GLU A 110 5.09 -18.37 22.79
C GLU A 110 5.08 -19.84 22.38
N LYS A 111 4.64 -20.13 21.14
CA LYS A 111 4.53 -21.50 20.64
C LYS A 111 5.87 -22.08 20.20
N TYR A 112 6.78 -21.26 19.67
CA TYR A 112 8.04 -21.70 19.09
C TYR A 112 9.23 -20.96 19.71
N PRO A 113 9.82 -21.49 20.79
CA PRO A 113 10.89 -20.81 21.54
C PRO A 113 12.16 -20.50 20.73
N GLU A 114 12.42 -21.25 19.66
CA GLU A 114 13.56 -21.03 18.75
C GLU A 114 13.25 -20.06 17.60
N TRP A 115 11.98 -19.71 17.40
CA TRP A 115 11.61 -18.76 16.36
C TRP A 115 12.10 -17.37 16.73
N ARG A 116 12.59 -16.66 15.72
CA ARG A 116 13.11 -15.31 15.84
C ARG A 116 12.65 -14.44 14.68
N MET A 117 12.39 -13.17 14.97
CA MET A 117 12.14 -12.14 13.99
C MET A 117 13.40 -11.28 13.87
N VAL A 118 14.11 -11.39 12.76
CA VAL A 118 15.27 -10.56 12.46
C VAL A 118 14.79 -9.33 11.69
N VAL A 119 14.95 -8.15 12.28
CA VAL A 119 14.42 -6.90 11.73
C VAL A 119 15.55 -6.18 10.99
N TYR A 120 15.29 -5.76 9.75
CA TYR A 120 16.23 -5.06 8.88
C TYR A 120 15.74 -3.63 8.57
N PRO A 121 16.59 -2.75 8.04
CA PRO A 121 16.17 -1.42 7.61
C PRO A 121 15.05 -1.46 6.57
N THR A 122 14.08 -0.56 6.69
CA THR A 122 13.00 -0.43 5.70
C THR A 122 13.54 0.14 4.40
N ARG A 123 13.23 -0.52 3.27
CA ARG A 123 13.55 -0.04 1.93
C ARG A 123 12.26 0.13 1.13
N ARG A 124 11.92 1.36 0.72
CA ARG A 124 10.78 1.62 -0.18
C ARG A 124 11.19 1.40 -1.65
N SER A 125 11.43 0.14 -2.00
CA SER A 125 12.03 -0.29 -3.27
C SER A 125 11.05 -0.45 -4.43
N ALA A 126 9.74 -0.52 -4.16
CA ALA A 126 8.73 -0.73 -5.19
C ALA A 126 8.74 0.41 -6.23
N SER A 127 8.85 0.02 -7.50
CA SER A 127 8.79 0.88 -8.67
C SER A 127 7.88 0.23 -9.72
N ASN A 128 7.39 1.02 -10.67
CA ASN A 128 6.58 0.54 -11.79
C ASN A 128 6.99 1.25 -13.09
N PRO A 129 6.70 0.67 -14.26
CA PRO A 129 6.85 1.37 -15.53
C PRO A 129 6.06 2.68 -15.57
N ALA A 130 6.56 3.68 -16.29
CA ALA A 130 5.95 5.01 -16.40
C ALA A 130 4.47 4.94 -16.81
N ARG A 131 4.14 4.07 -17.78
CA ARG A 131 2.75 3.84 -18.23
C ARG A 131 1.80 3.47 -17.09
N THR A 132 2.24 2.67 -16.11
CA THR A 132 1.38 2.29 -14.98
C THR A 132 1.08 3.51 -14.12
N TYR A 133 2.09 4.33 -13.82
CA TYR A 133 1.91 5.57 -13.06
C TYR A 133 0.98 6.55 -13.77
N GLU A 134 1.16 6.76 -15.06
CA GLU A 134 0.30 7.61 -15.88
C GLU A 134 -1.16 7.15 -15.85
N MET A 135 -1.39 5.84 -15.98
CA MET A 135 -2.75 5.28 -15.98
C MET A 135 -3.40 5.35 -14.60
N THR A 136 -2.65 5.12 -13.52
CA THR A 136 -3.19 5.28 -12.15
C THR A 136 -3.61 6.72 -11.89
N ILE A 137 -2.77 7.69 -12.28
CA ILE A 137 -3.09 9.13 -12.11
C ILE A 137 -4.29 9.53 -12.98
N LYS A 138 -4.36 9.05 -14.24
CA LYS A 138 -5.49 9.35 -15.14
C LYS A 138 -6.82 8.77 -14.62
N ASN A 139 -6.76 7.60 -13.99
CA ASN A 139 -7.95 6.95 -13.45
C ASN A 139 -8.55 7.71 -12.25
N ALA A 140 -7.69 8.22 -11.36
CA ALA A 140 -8.06 8.96 -10.16
C ALA A 140 -9.05 10.10 -10.43
#